data_AF-A0A6I2RDT3-F1
#
_entry.id   AF-A0A6I2RDT3-F1
#
_cell.length_a   1.000
_cell.length_b   1.000
_cell.length_c   1.000
_cell.angle_alpha   90.00
_cell.angle_beta   90.00
_cell.angle_gamma   90.00
#
_symmetry.space_group_name_H-M   'P 1'
#
loop_
_entity.id
_entity.type
_entity.pdbx_description
1 polymer ?
#
loop_
_entity_poly.entity_id
_entity_poly.type
_entity_poly.pdbx_seq_one_letter_code
_entity_poly.pdbx_strand_id
1 'polypeptide(L)'
;MHTVKRVCTLVLTGLLALPMAAPAGAAAASFSDLPSSHWAYIAMTEAAGYGILQGTGANTMSPSAPLTWPQFLAMAARAFAPEEYARSAASGAAWDQAGLDAARSAGLLEGLDEAALTGAVTRQDAAVVLCNALPEEYTPSFWDQPIDPTALSNWGRMDSLRQEAVAELARRCVIQGKADGSFGYADPLQRCDGAVLLMRVLEQVDNSCRGESQTVTLHILNADTGEALLPDQQVETEVSTYLSSLANGLDVGYYVYDYDRETASYTSTACDSYTLYFRPMTGAEIQEEQFWEKVERGEAAYEDYYKQDFWLSFQGDNARKHILLFGDESKSRFASQEEAAAAMTAVTVPVWQLSGGEKVSSTLTLSVHAALAEDVKEIFTEIYNDPERFPIHDVGGYAWRGDSATGEHNCGTAIDINANENYQIRDGQVLAGSCWEPGTNPRSISPHSSVVRIFAEHGWSWGGDAWAYSSDDSEGYHDYMHFSYMGE
;
A
#
# COMPACT_ATOMS: atom_id res chain seq x y z
N MET A 1 28.84 25.20 -29.36
CA MET A 1 27.39 25.49 -29.36
C MET A 1 26.80 24.96 -30.65
N HIS A 2 26.58 23.65 -30.72
CA HIS A 2 25.71 23.06 -31.74
C HIS A 2 24.30 23.08 -31.16
N THR A 3 23.39 23.80 -31.80
CA THR A 3 21.97 23.84 -31.42
C THR A 3 21.38 22.48 -31.79
N VAL A 4 21.25 21.59 -30.81
CA VAL A 4 20.47 20.35 -30.94
C VAL A 4 19.02 20.79 -31.02
N LYS A 5 18.39 20.61 -32.19
CA LYS A 5 16.93 20.71 -32.31
C LYS A 5 16.37 19.50 -31.57
N ARG A 6 15.84 19.71 -30.36
CA ARG A 6 15.07 18.70 -29.65
C ARG A 6 13.60 18.82 -30.12
N VAL A 7 12.81 17.79 -29.83
CA VAL A 7 11.52 17.54 -30.48
C VAL A 7 10.55 18.70 -30.22
N CYS A 8 10.27 19.48 -31.26
CA CYS A 8 9.21 20.48 -31.26
C CYS A 8 7.84 19.80 -31.28
N THR A 9 7.02 20.11 -30.27
CA THR A 9 5.55 20.23 -30.34
C THR A 9 4.82 19.03 -30.98
N LEU A 10 4.40 18.07 -30.15
CA LEU A 10 3.34 17.14 -30.52
C LEU A 10 2.05 17.93 -30.74
N VAL A 11 1.67 18.09 -32.01
CA VAL A 11 0.37 18.62 -32.40
C VAL A 11 -0.65 17.51 -32.21
N LEU A 12 -1.40 17.56 -31.10
CA LEU A 12 -2.62 16.78 -30.88
C LEU A 12 -3.60 17.04 -32.03
N THR A 13 -3.74 16.08 -32.93
CA THR A 13 -4.83 16.02 -33.90
C THR A 13 -5.71 14.82 -33.59
N GLY A 14 -7.00 15.10 -33.37
CA GLY A 14 -7.91 14.22 -32.66
C GLY A 14 -8.32 12.91 -33.34
N LEU A 15 -8.67 11.97 -32.45
CA LEU A 15 -9.57 10.82 -32.55
C LEU A 15 -9.34 9.75 -33.64
N LEU A 16 -8.86 8.59 -33.18
CA LEU A 16 -9.68 7.38 -33.04
C LEU A 16 -8.95 6.42 -32.08
N ALA A 17 -9.30 6.46 -30.79
CA ALA A 17 -8.79 5.52 -29.80
C ALA A 17 -9.39 4.14 -30.09
N LEU A 18 -8.58 3.23 -30.63
CA LEU A 18 -8.87 1.80 -30.60
C LEU A 18 -8.46 1.31 -29.21
N PRO A 19 -9.38 0.73 -28.41
CA PRO A 19 -9.02 0.23 -27.10
C PRO A 19 -7.93 -0.84 -27.28
N MET A 20 -6.74 -0.59 -26.71
CA MET A 20 -5.81 -1.69 -26.46
C MET A 20 -6.54 -2.66 -25.54
N ALA A 21 -6.81 -3.86 -26.03
CA ALA A 21 -7.29 -4.94 -25.18
C ALA A 21 -6.17 -5.25 -24.17
N ALA A 22 -6.27 -4.68 -22.97
CA ALA A 22 -5.56 -5.17 -21.83
C ALA A 22 -5.95 -6.64 -21.63
N PRO A 23 -5.01 -7.56 -21.36
CA PRO A 23 -5.37 -8.90 -20.95
C PRO A 23 -6.23 -8.80 -19.68
N ALA A 24 -7.45 -9.32 -19.76
CA ALA A 24 -8.37 -9.42 -18.64
C ALA A 24 -7.69 -10.16 -17.46
N GLY A 25 -7.72 -9.53 -16.29
CA GLY A 25 -7.38 -10.18 -15.02
C GLY A 25 -5.89 -10.31 -14.74
N ALA A 26 -5.15 -9.20 -14.67
CA ALA A 26 -3.94 -9.16 -13.86
C ALA A 26 -4.29 -8.55 -12.51
N ALA A 27 -4.70 -9.38 -11.55
CA ALA A 27 -4.71 -9.02 -10.13
C ALA A 27 -3.44 -8.22 -9.82
N ALA A 28 -3.54 -7.11 -9.08
CA ALA A 28 -2.41 -6.27 -8.69
C ALA A 28 -1.23 -7.17 -8.31
N ALA A 29 -0.25 -7.28 -9.23
CA ALA A 29 0.67 -8.40 -9.21
C ALA A 29 1.68 -8.19 -8.08
N SER A 30 1.48 -8.88 -6.96
CA SER A 30 2.49 -8.99 -5.93
C SER A 30 3.62 -9.88 -6.44
N PHE A 31 4.72 -9.28 -6.90
CA PHE A 31 5.85 -10.03 -7.42
C PHE A 31 6.68 -10.62 -6.27
N SER A 32 6.91 -11.93 -6.33
CA SER A 32 7.56 -12.70 -5.25
C SER A 32 9.00 -12.28 -4.94
N ASP A 33 9.68 -11.65 -5.89
CA ASP A 33 11.07 -11.18 -5.79
C ASP A 33 11.21 -9.65 -5.68
N LEU A 34 10.10 -8.94 -5.46
CA LEU A 34 10.05 -7.50 -5.27
C LEU A 34 9.21 -7.16 -4.02
N PRO A 35 9.76 -7.36 -2.80
CA PRO A 35 9.05 -6.98 -1.57
C PRO A 35 8.90 -5.46 -1.45
N SER A 36 7.88 -5.00 -0.72
CA SER A 36 7.62 -3.57 -0.48
C SER A 36 8.81 -2.82 0.15
N SER A 37 9.67 -3.53 0.88
CA SER A 37 10.90 -2.99 1.46
C SER A 37 12.05 -2.82 0.45
N HIS A 38 11.92 -3.29 -0.79
CA HIS A 38 12.95 -3.13 -1.81
C HIS A 38 13.01 -1.67 -2.27
N TRP A 39 14.21 -1.10 -2.35
CA TRP A 39 14.41 0.34 -2.66
C TRP A 39 13.79 0.81 -3.98
N ALA A 40 13.65 -0.10 -4.96
CA ALA A 40 13.03 0.17 -6.27
C ALA A 40 11.57 -0.28 -6.36
N TYR A 41 10.94 -0.73 -5.26
CA TYR A 41 9.57 -1.25 -5.25
C TYR A 41 8.61 -0.32 -5.97
N ILE A 42 8.48 0.93 -5.48
CA ILE A 42 7.56 1.93 -6.00
C ILE A 42 7.75 2.14 -7.51
N ALA A 43 8.97 2.44 -7.96
CA ALA A 43 9.23 2.72 -9.37
C ALA A 43 8.96 1.50 -10.28
N MET A 44 9.23 0.29 -9.80
CA MET A 44 9.00 -0.92 -10.59
C MET A 44 7.53 -1.33 -10.64
N THR A 45 6.78 -1.18 -9.54
CA THR A 45 5.34 -1.42 -9.52
C THR A 45 4.59 -0.38 -10.32
N GLU A 46 5.01 0.89 -10.25
CA GLU A 46 4.42 1.97 -11.04
C GLU A 46 4.68 1.81 -12.54
N ALA A 47 5.93 1.49 -12.92
CA ALA A 47 6.24 1.17 -14.31
C ALA A 47 5.44 -0.03 -14.83
N ALA A 48 5.11 -0.99 -13.96
CA ALA A 48 4.23 -2.11 -14.33
C ALA A 48 2.77 -1.67 -14.46
N GLY A 49 2.29 -0.79 -13.57
CA GLY A 49 0.96 -0.18 -13.62
C GLY A 49 0.71 0.61 -14.90
N TYR A 50 1.70 1.36 -15.39
CA TYR A 50 1.65 2.04 -16.70
C TYR A 50 1.91 1.10 -17.89
N GLY A 51 2.13 -0.20 -17.66
CA GLY A 51 2.43 -1.17 -18.73
C GLY A 51 3.83 -1.04 -19.37
N ILE A 52 4.66 -0.11 -18.88
CA ILE A 52 6.03 0.15 -19.35
C ILE A 52 6.91 -1.08 -19.09
N LEU A 53 6.88 -1.58 -17.85
CA LEU A 53 7.67 -2.71 -17.40
C LEU A 53 6.81 -3.97 -17.28
N GLN A 54 7.28 -5.06 -17.88
CA GLN A 54 6.62 -6.36 -17.81
C GLN A 54 7.44 -7.32 -16.94
N GLY A 55 6.75 -8.19 -16.19
CA GLY A 55 7.37 -9.26 -15.41
C GLY A 55 8.13 -10.26 -16.29
N THR A 56 9.05 -10.99 -15.68
CA THR A 56 9.86 -12.02 -16.36
C THR A 56 9.21 -13.39 -16.38
N GLY A 57 7.97 -13.51 -15.88
CA GLY A 57 7.23 -14.75 -15.76
C GLY A 57 7.30 -15.35 -14.34
N ALA A 58 6.46 -16.35 -14.07
CA ALA A 58 6.40 -17.03 -12.77
C ALA A 58 6.25 -16.08 -11.56
N ASN A 59 5.51 -14.97 -11.74
CA ASN A 59 5.32 -13.94 -10.71
C ASN A 59 6.63 -13.28 -10.22
N THR A 60 7.55 -13.00 -11.16
CA THR A 60 8.85 -12.35 -10.87
C THR A 60 9.10 -11.12 -11.74
N MET A 61 9.87 -10.17 -11.20
CA MET A 61 10.35 -8.98 -11.91
C MET A 61 11.83 -9.04 -12.26
N SER A 62 12.60 -9.91 -11.62
CA SER A 62 14.06 -10.03 -11.72
C SER A 62 14.81 -8.69 -11.55
N PRO A 63 14.68 -7.98 -10.40
CA PRO A 63 15.18 -6.61 -10.25
C PRO A 63 16.66 -6.44 -10.60
N SER A 64 17.53 -7.37 -10.17
CA SER A 64 18.97 -7.30 -10.38
C SER A 64 19.46 -7.85 -11.72
N ALA A 65 18.58 -8.38 -12.57
CA ALA A 65 18.98 -8.92 -13.87
C ALA A 65 19.40 -7.77 -14.82
N PRO A 66 20.41 -7.99 -15.67
CA PRO A 66 20.82 -6.99 -16.65
C PRO A 66 19.72 -6.77 -17.70
N LEU A 67 19.42 -5.50 -17.99
CA LEU A 67 18.55 -5.10 -19.08
C LEU A 67 19.26 -5.27 -20.43
N THR A 68 18.59 -5.93 -21.36
CA THR A 68 19.04 -5.97 -22.76
C THR A 68 18.58 -4.73 -23.53
N TRP A 69 19.28 -4.39 -24.61
CA TRP A 69 18.87 -3.30 -25.50
C TRP A 69 17.41 -3.40 -25.97
N PRO A 70 16.94 -4.56 -26.49
CA PRO A 70 15.52 -4.72 -26.84
C PRO A 70 14.56 -4.40 -25.70
N GLN A 71 14.84 -4.92 -24.49
CA GLN A 71 14.00 -4.66 -23.31
C GLN A 71 13.97 -3.19 -22.94
N PHE A 72 15.14 -2.54 -22.91
CA PHE A 72 15.24 -1.13 -22.56
C PHE A 72 14.57 -0.22 -23.60
N LEU A 73 14.72 -0.51 -24.90
CA LEU A 73 14.05 0.25 -25.95
C LEU A 73 12.54 0.06 -25.94
N ALA A 74 12.04 -1.15 -25.66
CA ALA A 74 10.61 -1.36 -25.50
C ALA A 74 10.04 -0.59 -24.29
N MET A 75 10.77 -0.53 -23.17
CA MET A 75 10.39 0.30 -22.02
C MET A 75 10.39 1.79 -22.38
N ALA A 76 11.48 2.29 -22.98
CA ALA A 76 11.60 3.69 -23.37
C ALA A 76 10.54 4.11 -24.40
N ALA A 77 10.25 3.24 -25.37
CA ALA A 77 9.21 3.47 -26.36
C ALA A 77 7.81 3.56 -25.74
N ARG A 78 7.45 2.65 -24.82
CA ARG A 78 6.16 2.74 -24.11
C ARG A 78 6.03 4.00 -23.26
N ALA A 79 7.14 4.48 -22.69
CA ALA A 79 7.13 5.66 -21.84
C ALA A 79 7.10 6.98 -22.64
N PHE A 80 7.84 7.06 -23.74
CA PHE A 80 8.13 8.34 -24.41
C PHE A 80 7.67 8.40 -25.87
N ALA A 81 7.18 7.30 -26.42
CA ALA A 81 6.60 7.20 -27.76
C ALA A 81 5.46 6.15 -27.82
N PRO A 82 4.49 6.20 -26.88
CA PRO A 82 3.47 5.15 -26.73
C PRO A 82 2.63 4.97 -28.01
N GLU A 83 2.32 6.07 -28.70
CA GLU A 83 1.56 6.02 -29.97
C GLU A 83 2.34 5.33 -31.09
N GLU A 84 3.63 5.65 -31.27
CA GLU A 84 4.50 5.00 -32.25
C GLU A 84 4.64 3.51 -31.94
N TYR A 85 4.81 3.17 -30.66
CA TYR A 85 4.90 1.78 -30.21
C TYR A 85 3.60 1.02 -30.53
N ALA A 86 2.45 1.58 -30.16
CA ALA A 86 1.13 0.99 -30.41
C ALA A 86 0.87 0.82 -31.91
N ARG A 87 1.21 1.82 -32.72
CA ARG A 87 1.09 1.80 -34.19
C ARG A 87 1.96 0.69 -34.80
N SER A 88 3.20 0.54 -34.34
CA SER A 88 4.10 -0.52 -34.80
C SER A 88 3.59 -1.90 -34.39
N ALA A 89 3.17 -2.07 -33.13
CA ALA A 89 2.59 -3.31 -32.63
C ALA A 89 1.31 -3.72 -33.40
N ALA A 90 0.42 -2.76 -33.68
CA ALA A 90 -0.80 -2.99 -34.46
C ALA A 90 -0.53 -3.43 -35.91
N SER A 91 0.67 -3.12 -36.44
CA SER A 91 1.12 -3.61 -37.76
C SER A 91 1.68 -5.05 -37.73
N GLY A 92 1.72 -5.68 -36.55
CA GLY A 92 2.20 -7.06 -36.35
C GLY A 92 3.68 -7.18 -35.96
N ALA A 93 4.34 -6.07 -35.63
CA ALA A 93 5.72 -6.10 -35.12
C ALA A 93 5.78 -6.80 -33.75
N ALA A 94 6.84 -7.60 -33.53
CA ALA A 94 7.15 -8.12 -32.20
C ALA A 94 7.54 -6.97 -31.25
N TRP A 95 7.42 -7.19 -29.94
CA TRP A 95 7.58 -6.14 -28.92
C TRP A 95 8.94 -5.43 -28.96
N ASP A 96 10.00 -6.16 -29.34
CA ASP A 96 11.36 -5.66 -29.49
C ASP A 96 11.51 -4.78 -30.74
N GLN A 97 10.97 -5.25 -31.87
CA GLN A 97 10.96 -4.49 -33.12
C GLN A 97 10.09 -3.23 -32.99
N ALA A 98 8.92 -3.33 -32.37
CA ALA A 98 8.05 -2.19 -32.08
C ALA A 98 8.77 -1.15 -31.21
N GLY A 99 9.49 -1.61 -30.17
CA GLY A 99 10.32 -0.75 -29.33
C GLY A 99 11.42 -0.03 -30.11
N LEU A 100 12.15 -0.75 -30.96
CA LEU A 100 13.21 -0.18 -31.79
C LEU A 100 12.67 0.86 -32.78
N ASP A 101 11.58 0.53 -33.49
CA ASP A 101 11.01 1.40 -34.51
C ASP A 101 10.42 2.69 -33.91
N ALA A 102 9.74 2.57 -32.77
CA ALA A 102 9.24 3.72 -32.04
C ALA A 102 10.38 4.60 -31.50
N ALA A 103 11.39 4.00 -30.86
CA ALA A 103 12.55 4.73 -30.38
C ALA A 103 13.31 5.46 -31.50
N ARG A 104 13.42 4.84 -32.68
CA ARG A 104 14.02 5.48 -33.87
C ARG A 104 13.14 6.63 -34.37
N SER A 105 11.83 6.42 -34.49
CA SER A 105 10.89 7.43 -34.98
C SER A 105 10.81 8.65 -34.08
N ALA A 106 10.91 8.44 -32.76
CA ALA A 106 10.87 9.50 -31.75
C ALA A 106 12.23 10.17 -31.48
N GLY A 107 13.30 9.78 -32.21
CA GLY A 107 14.62 10.39 -32.03
C GLY A 107 15.36 9.96 -30.75
N LEU A 108 14.88 8.93 -30.03
CA LEU A 108 15.50 8.48 -28.79
C LEU A 108 16.91 7.90 -29.01
N LEU A 109 17.22 7.44 -30.23
CA LEU A 109 18.49 6.84 -30.61
C LEU A 109 19.51 7.84 -31.19
N GLU A 110 19.20 9.14 -31.22
CA GLU A 110 20.10 10.15 -31.78
C GLU A 110 21.49 10.12 -31.12
N GLY A 111 22.53 10.09 -31.96
CA GLY A 111 23.93 10.04 -31.53
C GLY A 111 24.46 8.63 -31.22
N LEU A 112 23.61 7.59 -31.23
CA LEU A 112 24.03 6.20 -31.04
C LEU A 112 24.26 5.50 -32.39
N ASP A 113 25.18 4.53 -32.39
CA ASP A 113 25.35 3.59 -33.50
C ASP A 113 24.38 2.41 -33.29
N GLU A 114 23.33 2.36 -34.11
CA GLU A 114 22.31 1.30 -34.02
C GLU A 114 22.89 -0.11 -34.18
N ALA A 115 23.99 -0.27 -34.95
CA ALA A 115 24.65 -1.56 -35.11
C ALA A 115 25.33 -2.05 -33.82
N ALA A 116 25.59 -1.15 -32.86
CA ALA A 116 26.19 -1.46 -31.56
C ALA A 116 25.15 -1.82 -30.48
N LEU A 117 23.84 -1.70 -30.75
CA LEU A 117 22.75 -1.94 -29.79
C LEU A 117 22.49 -3.44 -29.57
N THR A 118 23.51 -4.16 -29.11
CA THR A 118 23.47 -5.61 -28.90
C THR A 118 23.76 -5.99 -27.46
N GLY A 119 23.14 -7.05 -26.95
CA GLY A 119 23.36 -7.53 -25.58
C GLY A 119 22.76 -6.62 -24.51
N ALA A 120 23.48 -6.47 -23.40
CA ALA A 120 23.05 -5.65 -22.26
C ALA A 120 23.30 -4.16 -22.51
N VAL A 121 22.35 -3.31 -22.14
CA VAL A 121 22.52 -1.85 -22.20
C VAL A 121 23.45 -1.39 -21.08
N THR A 122 24.40 -0.51 -21.40
CA THR A 122 25.29 0.08 -20.39
C THR A 122 24.63 1.32 -19.76
N ARG A 123 25.00 1.66 -18.54
CA ARG A 123 24.48 2.86 -17.84
C ARG A 123 24.68 4.15 -18.65
N GLN A 124 25.83 4.30 -19.32
CA GLN A 124 26.11 5.49 -20.12
C GLN A 124 25.29 5.57 -21.41
N ASP A 125 25.01 4.45 -22.08
CA ASP A 125 24.23 4.47 -23.31
C ASP A 125 22.73 4.65 -22.99
N ALA A 126 22.25 4.06 -21.89
CA ALA A 126 20.92 4.34 -21.38
C ALA A 126 20.74 5.83 -21.03
N ALA A 127 21.78 6.48 -20.49
CA ALA A 127 21.74 7.92 -20.22
C ALA A 127 21.55 8.76 -21.50
N VAL A 128 22.11 8.34 -22.64
CA VAL A 128 21.89 9.04 -23.92
C VAL A 128 20.41 8.94 -24.34
N VAL A 129 19.84 7.74 -24.32
CA VAL A 129 18.42 7.52 -24.67
C VAL A 129 17.49 8.32 -23.77
N LEU A 130 17.72 8.27 -22.46
CA LEU A 130 16.93 9.00 -21.46
C LEU A 130 17.10 10.51 -21.57
N CYS A 131 18.30 11.01 -21.91
CA CYS A 131 18.52 12.43 -22.15
C CYS A 131 17.78 12.91 -23.40
N ASN A 132 17.68 12.08 -24.43
CA ASN A 132 16.94 12.40 -25.65
C ASN A 132 15.42 12.46 -25.42
N ALA A 133 14.91 11.76 -24.40
CA ALA A 133 13.50 11.77 -24.00
C ALA A 133 13.11 12.97 -23.11
N LEU A 134 14.07 13.75 -22.60
CA LEU A 134 13.77 14.87 -21.70
C LEU A 134 12.98 15.98 -22.42
N PRO A 135 12.01 16.60 -21.74
CA PRO A 135 11.33 17.76 -22.29
C PRO A 135 12.31 18.93 -22.48
N GLU A 136 12.05 19.76 -23.49
CA GLU A 136 12.86 20.95 -23.78
C GLU A 136 12.82 21.94 -22.60
N GLU A 137 11.62 22.19 -22.11
CA GLU A 137 11.39 23.02 -20.93
C GLU A 137 11.71 22.23 -19.66
N TYR A 138 12.38 22.92 -18.74
CA TYR A 138 12.67 22.38 -17.42
C TYR A 138 12.61 23.51 -16.40
N THR A 139 11.71 23.33 -15.44
CA THR A 139 11.60 24.23 -14.28
C THR A 139 12.15 23.49 -13.06
N PRO A 140 13.32 23.89 -12.53
CA PRO A 140 13.87 23.25 -11.35
C PRO A 140 12.95 23.42 -10.14
N SER A 141 12.80 22.37 -9.34
CA SER A 141 12.15 22.46 -8.04
C SER A 141 13.07 23.17 -7.04
N PHE A 142 12.47 23.88 -6.08
CA PHE A 142 13.22 24.47 -4.96
C PHE A 142 13.99 23.40 -4.15
N TRP A 143 13.48 22.17 -4.14
CA TRP A 143 14.06 21.04 -3.42
C TRP A 143 15.06 20.22 -4.25
N ASP A 144 15.26 20.56 -5.53
CA ASP A 144 16.23 19.89 -6.37
C ASP A 144 17.65 20.10 -5.83
N GLN A 145 18.40 19.01 -5.72
CA GLN A 145 19.80 18.99 -5.30
C GLN A 145 20.63 18.30 -6.38
N PRO A 146 20.88 18.97 -7.52
CA PRO A 146 21.66 18.40 -8.60
C PRO A 146 23.11 18.20 -8.16
N ILE A 147 23.71 17.09 -8.59
CA ILE A 147 25.13 16.83 -8.36
C ILE A 147 26.00 17.52 -9.42
N ASP A 148 27.26 17.82 -9.09
CA ASP A 148 28.28 18.09 -10.10
C ASP A 148 28.74 16.75 -10.71
N PRO A 149 28.38 16.43 -11.97
CA PRO A 149 28.72 15.15 -12.58
C PRO A 149 30.23 15.00 -12.80
N THR A 150 30.99 16.10 -12.84
CA THR A 150 32.46 16.06 -13.00
C THR A 150 33.18 15.55 -11.76
N ALA A 151 32.49 15.54 -10.61
CA ALA A 151 32.99 14.97 -9.37
C ALA A 151 32.90 13.43 -9.34
N LEU A 152 32.21 12.79 -10.29
CA LEU A 152 32.11 11.33 -10.38
C LEU A 152 33.46 10.73 -10.80
N SER A 153 33.94 9.75 -10.03
CA SER A 153 35.33 9.24 -10.12
C SER A 153 35.74 8.69 -11.49
N ASN A 154 34.79 8.26 -12.31
CA ASN A 154 35.01 7.72 -13.66
C ASN A 154 34.48 8.63 -14.79
N TRP A 155 34.17 9.90 -14.49
CA TRP A 155 33.67 10.89 -15.45
C TRP A 155 34.51 10.99 -16.72
N GLY A 156 35.84 11.10 -16.57
CA GLY A 156 36.78 11.26 -17.68
C GLY A 156 36.94 10.03 -18.59
N ARG A 157 36.27 8.91 -18.30
CA ARG A 157 36.31 7.69 -19.15
C ARG A 157 35.21 7.65 -20.21
N MET A 158 34.19 8.49 -20.08
CA MET A 158 33.13 8.65 -21.07
C MET A 158 33.58 9.59 -22.19
N ASP A 159 33.06 9.37 -23.40
CA ASP A 159 33.20 10.35 -24.48
C ASP A 159 32.30 11.58 -24.23
N SER A 160 32.45 12.61 -25.08
CA SER A 160 31.73 13.87 -24.92
C SER A 160 30.21 13.73 -25.00
N LEU A 161 29.70 12.82 -25.84
CA LEU A 161 28.25 12.61 -25.99
C LEU A 161 27.67 12.05 -24.69
N ARG A 162 28.30 11.01 -24.13
CA ARG A 162 27.85 10.41 -22.86
C ARG A 162 28.02 11.37 -21.69
N GLN A 163 29.09 12.16 -21.68
CA GLN A 163 29.27 13.22 -20.67
C GLN A 163 28.13 14.25 -20.73
N GLU A 164 27.79 14.76 -21.92
CA GLU A 164 26.70 15.72 -22.09
C GLU A 164 25.35 15.14 -21.60
N ALA A 165 25.03 13.89 -21.97
CA ALA A 165 23.82 13.22 -21.53
C ALA A 165 23.75 13.03 -20.00
N VAL A 166 24.84 12.55 -19.40
CA VAL A 166 24.90 12.36 -17.93
C VAL A 166 24.84 13.69 -17.20
N ALA A 167 25.47 14.75 -17.72
CA ALA A 167 25.40 16.07 -17.12
C ALA A 167 23.98 16.63 -17.11
N GLU A 168 23.24 16.49 -18.21
CA GLU A 168 21.87 16.99 -18.29
C GLU A 168 20.92 16.22 -17.36
N LEU A 169 21.07 14.90 -17.28
CA LEU A 169 20.29 14.07 -16.35
C LEU A 169 20.64 14.36 -14.88
N ALA A 170 21.91 14.62 -14.57
CA ALA A 170 22.34 15.04 -13.22
C ALA A 170 21.78 16.41 -12.84
N ARG A 171 21.75 17.36 -13.80
CA ARG A 171 21.19 18.70 -13.63
C ARG A 171 19.70 18.69 -13.26
N ARG A 172 18.96 17.66 -13.70
CA ARG A 172 17.54 17.44 -13.41
C ARG A 172 17.30 16.39 -12.32
N CYS A 173 18.32 16.09 -11.51
CA CYS A 173 18.25 15.13 -10.40
C CYS A 173 17.86 13.68 -10.77
N VAL A 174 17.87 13.32 -12.06
CA VAL A 174 17.57 11.95 -12.51
C VAL A 174 18.69 11.00 -12.07
N ILE A 175 19.95 11.44 -12.17
CA ILE A 175 21.15 10.68 -11.80
C ILE A 175 21.84 11.32 -10.59
N GLN A 176 22.20 10.50 -9.60
CA GLN A 176 22.97 10.93 -8.41
C GLN A 176 24.32 10.21 -8.26
N GLY A 177 24.65 9.26 -9.13
CA GLY A 177 25.83 8.39 -8.99
C GLY A 177 25.62 7.23 -8.02
N LYS A 178 26.64 6.39 -7.86
CA LYS A 178 26.65 5.24 -6.95
C LYS A 178 27.26 5.62 -5.59
N ALA A 179 26.99 4.80 -4.57
CA ALA A 179 27.53 5.00 -3.22
C ALA A 179 29.08 5.00 -3.16
N ASP A 180 29.75 4.39 -4.14
CA ASP A 180 31.21 4.40 -4.28
C ASP A 180 31.76 5.69 -4.93
N GLY A 181 30.91 6.67 -5.22
CA GLY A 181 31.27 7.93 -5.86
C GLY A 181 31.52 7.84 -7.37
N SER A 182 31.23 6.69 -7.99
CA SER A 182 31.32 6.51 -9.44
C SER A 182 29.96 6.64 -10.13
N PHE A 183 29.95 6.82 -11.45
CA PHE A 183 28.74 6.66 -12.26
C PHE A 183 28.44 5.18 -12.61
N GLY A 184 29.45 4.31 -12.55
CA GLY A 184 29.39 2.97 -13.15
C GLY A 184 29.18 2.96 -14.67
N TYR A 185 29.81 3.87 -15.42
CA TYR A 185 29.47 4.17 -16.83
C TYR A 185 29.30 2.95 -17.75
N ALA A 186 30.20 1.96 -17.67
CA ALA A 186 30.22 0.77 -18.52
C ALA A 186 29.46 -0.42 -17.92
N ASP A 187 28.91 -0.29 -16.72
CA ASP A 187 28.22 -1.39 -16.06
C ASP A 187 26.91 -1.70 -16.81
N PRO A 188 26.54 -2.98 -16.95
CA PRO A 188 25.22 -3.36 -17.39
C PRO A 188 24.15 -2.73 -16.48
N LEU A 189 23.15 -2.10 -17.08
CA LEU A 189 22.03 -1.52 -16.34
C LEU A 189 21.15 -2.64 -15.79
N GLN A 190 20.88 -2.65 -14.49
CA GLN A 190 19.93 -3.60 -13.90
C GLN A 190 18.49 -3.18 -14.21
N ARG A 191 17.55 -4.12 -14.16
CA ARG A 191 16.11 -3.84 -14.37
C ARG A 191 15.56 -2.81 -13.39
N CYS A 192 15.92 -2.92 -12.11
CA CYS A 192 15.53 -1.93 -11.10
C CYS A 192 16.13 -0.54 -11.36
N ASP A 193 17.43 -0.46 -11.68
CA ASP A 193 18.07 0.80 -12.05
C ASP A 193 17.41 1.45 -13.26
N GLY A 194 17.15 0.66 -14.29
CA GLY A 194 16.54 1.14 -15.53
C GLY A 194 15.11 1.62 -15.34
N ALA A 195 14.30 0.91 -14.55
CA ALA A 195 12.95 1.35 -14.19
C ALA A 195 13.01 2.69 -13.44
N VAL A 196 13.88 2.82 -12.42
CA VAL A 196 13.99 4.04 -11.63
C VAL A 196 14.43 5.23 -12.47
N LEU A 197 15.46 5.08 -13.31
CA LEU A 197 15.92 6.17 -14.17
C LEU A 197 14.87 6.57 -15.20
N LEU A 198 14.17 5.60 -15.79
CA LEU A 198 13.12 5.86 -16.76
C LEU A 198 11.93 6.57 -16.13
N MET A 199 11.46 6.10 -14.96
CA MET A 199 10.32 6.70 -14.26
C MET A 199 10.62 8.14 -13.81
N ARG A 200 11.86 8.43 -13.40
CA ARG A 200 12.28 9.82 -13.11
C ARG A 200 12.25 10.72 -14.34
N VAL A 201 12.59 10.20 -15.52
CA VAL A 201 12.47 10.98 -16.77
C VAL A 201 11.00 11.16 -17.15
N LEU A 202 10.18 10.12 -17.00
CA LEU A 202 8.73 10.21 -17.22
C LEU A 202 8.10 11.26 -16.31
N GLU A 203 8.49 11.33 -15.04
CA GLU A 203 8.05 12.39 -14.13
C GLU A 203 8.39 13.79 -14.66
N GLN A 204 9.56 13.99 -15.29
CA GLN A 204 9.90 15.28 -15.92
C GLN A 204 8.98 15.58 -17.11
N VAL A 205 8.67 14.57 -17.93
CA VAL A 205 7.75 14.69 -19.08
C VAL A 205 6.34 15.02 -18.59
N ASP A 206 5.81 14.24 -17.65
CA ASP A 206 4.48 14.45 -17.07
C ASP A 206 4.36 15.82 -16.39
N ASN A 207 5.41 16.28 -15.70
CA ASN A 207 5.44 17.63 -15.14
C ASN A 207 5.41 18.72 -16.21
N SER A 208 6.05 18.51 -17.37
CA SER A 208 6.00 19.47 -18.48
C SER A 208 4.64 19.53 -19.17
N CYS A 209 3.87 18.44 -19.11
CA CYS A 209 2.52 18.32 -19.67
C CYS A 209 1.41 18.45 -18.60
N ARG A 210 1.74 18.82 -17.35
CA ARG A 210 0.79 18.85 -16.25
C ARG A 210 -0.40 19.76 -16.58
N GLY A 211 -1.62 19.23 -16.41
CA GLY A 211 -2.85 19.95 -16.72
C GLY A 211 -3.29 19.88 -18.19
N GLU A 212 -2.50 19.26 -19.07
CA GLU A 212 -2.94 18.98 -20.43
C GLU A 212 -4.03 17.91 -20.43
N SER A 213 -5.10 18.13 -21.21
CA SER A 213 -6.25 17.22 -21.26
C SER A 213 -5.90 15.90 -21.94
N GLN A 214 -6.44 14.81 -21.42
CA GLN A 214 -6.36 13.47 -21.99
C GLN A 214 -7.64 12.66 -21.71
N THR A 215 -7.93 11.71 -22.58
CA THR A 215 -8.99 10.72 -22.37
C THR A 215 -8.36 9.44 -21.83
N VAL A 216 -8.86 8.95 -20.69
CA VAL A 216 -8.41 7.67 -20.12
C VAL A 216 -9.56 6.67 -20.04
N THR A 217 -9.23 5.39 -20.12
CA THR A 217 -10.15 4.28 -19.86
C THR A 217 -9.92 3.75 -18.45
N LEU A 218 -10.96 3.71 -17.63
CA LEU A 218 -10.92 3.14 -16.29
C LEU A 218 -11.60 1.77 -16.30
N HIS A 219 -10.92 0.75 -15.78
CA HIS A 219 -11.45 -0.58 -15.51
C HIS A 219 -11.76 -0.68 -14.01
N ILE A 220 -13.03 -0.81 -13.64
CA ILE A 220 -13.48 -0.77 -12.24
C ILE A 220 -13.72 -2.20 -11.77
N LEU A 221 -12.80 -2.75 -10.99
CA LEU A 221 -12.81 -4.17 -10.62
C LEU A 221 -12.97 -4.36 -9.11
N ASN A 222 -13.66 -5.45 -8.75
CA ASN A 222 -13.67 -5.97 -7.39
C ASN A 222 -12.26 -6.53 -7.06
N ALA A 223 -11.69 -6.07 -5.95
CA ALA A 223 -10.34 -6.42 -5.48
C ALA A 223 -10.16 -7.90 -5.13
N ASP A 224 -11.23 -8.58 -4.75
CA ASP A 224 -11.21 -9.97 -4.27
C ASP A 224 -11.53 -10.97 -5.39
N THR A 225 -12.48 -10.62 -6.26
CA THR A 225 -12.96 -11.52 -7.32
C THR A 225 -12.36 -11.22 -8.69
N GLY A 226 -11.88 -9.99 -8.91
CA GLY A 226 -11.46 -9.50 -10.23
C GLY A 226 -12.61 -9.23 -11.20
N GLU A 227 -13.87 -9.36 -10.74
CA GLU A 227 -15.05 -9.08 -11.56
C GLU A 227 -15.26 -7.57 -11.74
N ALA A 228 -15.80 -7.18 -12.88
CA ALA A 228 -16.13 -5.77 -13.15
C ALA A 228 -17.33 -5.32 -12.31
N LEU A 229 -17.16 -4.24 -11.53
CA LEU A 229 -18.24 -3.61 -10.77
C LEU A 229 -19.05 -2.64 -11.64
N LEU A 230 -18.36 -1.97 -12.57
CA LEU A 230 -18.96 -1.11 -13.58
C LEU A 230 -18.39 -1.48 -14.97
N PRO A 231 -19.11 -1.20 -16.06
CA PRO A 231 -18.52 -1.20 -17.39
C PRO A 231 -17.33 -0.23 -17.47
N ASP A 232 -16.39 -0.48 -18.37
CA ASP A 232 -15.26 0.42 -18.63
C ASP A 232 -15.76 1.87 -18.83
N GLN A 233 -15.16 2.80 -18.10
CA GLN A 233 -15.51 4.22 -18.16
C GLN A 233 -14.45 4.97 -18.97
N GLN A 234 -14.89 5.77 -19.94
CA GLN A 234 -14.02 6.74 -20.59
C GLN A 234 -14.18 8.09 -19.91
N VAL A 235 -13.07 8.66 -19.44
CA VAL A 235 -13.04 9.88 -18.63
C VAL A 235 -12.10 10.89 -19.27
N GLU A 236 -12.60 12.09 -19.53
CA GLU A 236 -11.77 13.25 -19.83
C GLU A 236 -11.14 13.75 -18.53
N THR A 237 -9.82 13.83 -18.50
CA THR A 237 -9.04 14.22 -17.33
C THR A 237 -7.79 14.98 -17.79
N GLU A 238 -6.85 15.23 -16.89
CA GLU A 238 -5.60 15.93 -17.18
C GLU A 238 -4.40 15.05 -16.82
N VAL A 239 -3.24 15.29 -17.44
CA VAL A 239 -1.96 14.71 -17.01
C VAL A 239 -1.65 15.08 -15.57
N SER A 240 -1.21 14.08 -14.80
CA SER A 240 -0.97 14.15 -13.35
C SER A 240 -2.23 14.31 -12.48
N THR A 241 -3.38 13.81 -12.93
CA THR A 241 -4.58 13.70 -12.08
C THR A 241 -4.47 12.48 -11.18
N TYR A 242 -4.76 12.64 -9.89
CA TYR A 242 -4.78 11.51 -8.95
C TYR A 242 -5.85 10.48 -9.35
N LEU A 243 -5.47 9.19 -9.44
CA LEU A 243 -6.43 8.13 -9.72
C LEU A 243 -7.47 7.99 -8.60
N SER A 244 -7.10 8.23 -7.35
CA SER A 244 -8.03 8.26 -6.21
C SER A 244 -9.12 9.33 -6.37
N SER A 245 -8.81 10.49 -6.95
CA SER A 245 -9.81 11.52 -7.26
C SER A 245 -10.80 11.05 -8.33
N LEU A 246 -10.34 10.29 -9.32
CA LEU A 246 -11.22 9.68 -10.33
C LEU A 246 -12.08 8.57 -9.71
N ALA A 247 -11.47 7.74 -8.85
CA ALA A 247 -12.16 6.67 -8.13
C ALA A 247 -13.31 7.19 -7.25
N ASN A 248 -13.06 8.27 -6.50
CA ASN A 248 -14.06 8.91 -5.63
C ASN A 248 -15.24 9.53 -6.40
N GLY A 249 -15.10 9.74 -7.72
CA GLY A 249 -16.16 10.24 -8.58
C GLY A 249 -17.10 9.15 -9.13
N LEU A 250 -16.83 7.87 -8.85
CA LEU A 250 -17.58 6.74 -9.37
C LEU A 250 -18.67 6.29 -8.38
N ASP A 251 -19.87 6.02 -8.88
CA ASP A 251 -20.94 5.36 -8.12
C ASP A 251 -20.77 3.84 -8.23
N VAL A 252 -20.03 3.27 -7.28
CA VAL A 252 -19.72 1.84 -7.19
C VAL A 252 -20.56 1.10 -6.13
N GLY A 253 -21.53 1.77 -5.51
CA GLY A 253 -22.31 1.24 -4.38
C GLY A 253 -21.45 1.03 -3.12
N TYR A 254 -21.73 -0.05 -2.37
CA TYR A 254 -21.04 -0.40 -1.11
C TYR A 254 -19.63 -0.96 -1.30
N TYR A 255 -18.81 -0.23 -2.04
CA TYR A 255 -17.44 -0.54 -2.38
C TYR A 255 -16.57 0.70 -2.18
N VAL A 256 -15.34 0.50 -1.71
CA VAL A 256 -14.38 1.57 -1.44
C VAL A 256 -13.07 1.29 -2.18
N TYR A 257 -12.45 2.35 -2.71
CA TYR A 257 -11.20 2.26 -3.46
C TYR A 257 -10.10 1.63 -2.61
N ASP A 258 -9.43 0.63 -3.18
CA ASP A 258 -8.41 -0.15 -2.52
C ASP A 258 -7.01 0.41 -2.83
N TYR A 259 -6.55 1.29 -1.94
CA TYR A 259 -5.25 1.93 -2.03
C TYR A 259 -4.08 0.93 -1.98
N ASP A 260 -4.23 -0.22 -1.32
CA ASP A 260 -3.16 -1.22 -1.21
C ASP A 260 -2.90 -1.94 -2.53
N ARG A 261 -3.90 -1.96 -3.43
CA ARG A 261 -3.82 -2.52 -4.77
C ARG A 261 -3.58 -1.46 -5.85
N GLU A 262 -3.33 -0.20 -5.48
CA GLU A 262 -3.01 0.86 -6.42
C GLU A 262 -1.64 0.59 -7.08
N THR A 263 -1.64 0.44 -8.40
CA THR A 263 -0.40 0.21 -9.17
C THR A 263 0.15 1.50 -9.79
N ALA A 264 -0.58 2.60 -9.75
CA ALA A 264 -0.15 3.92 -10.19
C ALA A 264 -0.98 4.98 -9.47
N SER A 265 -0.38 6.09 -9.05
CA SER A 265 -1.12 7.11 -8.28
C SER A 265 -1.69 8.24 -9.16
N TYR A 266 -1.18 8.41 -10.37
CA TYR A 266 -1.54 9.51 -11.26
C TYR A 266 -1.78 9.04 -12.68
N THR A 267 -2.54 9.83 -13.44
CA THR A 267 -2.57 9.73 -14.88
C THR A 267 -1.26 10.26 -15.48
N SER A 268 -0.73 9.57 -16.50
CA SER A 268 0.57 9.83 -17.11
C SER A 268 0.45 9.97 -18.63
N THR A 269 1.36 10.72 -19.25
CA THR A 269 1.51 10.79 -20.71
C THR A 269 1.84 9.44 -21.36
N ALA A 270 2.32 8.48 -20.57
CA ALA A 270 2.67 7.13 -21.02
C ALA A 270 1.50 6.13 -21.01
N CYS A 271 0.34 6.48 -20.44
CA CYS A 271 -0.73 5.52 -20.18
C CYS A 271 -2.13 6.14 -20.28
N ASP A 272 -3.00 5.50 -21.06
CA ASP A 272 -4.40 5.91 -21.28
C ASP A 272 -5.42 4.89 -20.71
N SER A 273 -4.96 3.88 -19.97
CA SER A 273 -5.80 2.81 -19.42
C SER A 273 -5.37 2.43 -18.01
N TYR A 274 -6.30 2.47 -17.06
CA TYR A 274 -6.05 2.25 -15.65
C TYR A 274 -7.03 1.23 -15.08
N THR A 275 -6.54 0.35 -14.21
CA THR A 275 -7.40 -0.53 -13.41
C THR A 275 -7.51 0.01 -12.00
N LEU A 276 -8.73 0.27 -11.56
CA LEU A 276 -9.07 0.73 -10.23
C LEU A 276 -9.71 -0.43 -9.47
N TYR A 277 -9.09 -0.82 -8.37
CA TYR A 277 -9.58 -1.90 -7.51
C TYR A 277 -10.44 -1.34 -6.38
N PHE A 278 -11.54 -2.01 -6.10
CA PHE A 278 -12.42 -1.67 -5.00
C PHE A 278 -12.71 -2.91 -4.16
N ARG A 279 -12.59 -2.77 -2.84
CA ARG A 279 -13.00 -3.81 -1.90
C ARG A 279 -14.44 -3.57 -1.44
N PRO A 280 -15.19 -4.61 -1.06
CA PRO A 280 -16.45 -4.42 -0.36
C PRO A 280 -16.25 -3.58 0.89
N MET A 281 -17.21 -2.69 1.16
CA MET A 281 -17.26 -2.00 2.45
C MET A 281 -17.56 -2.97 3.58
N THR A 282 -17.01 -2.71 4.76
CA THR A 282 -17.36 -3.38 6.01
C THR A 282 -18.80 -3.02 6.42
N GLY A 283 -19.40 -3.82 7.30
CA GLY A 283 -20.74 -3.52 7.82
C GLY A 283 -20.83 -2.17 8.54
N ALA A 284 -19.73 -1.67 9.11
CA ALA A 284 -19.64 -0.37 9.76
C ALA A 284 -19.58 0.77 8.73
N GLU A 285 -18.73 0.64 7.70
CA GLU A 285 -18.65 1.61 6.59
C GLU A 285 -20.01 1.76 5.88
N ILE A 286 -20.73 0.65 5.64
CA ILE A 286 -22.07 0.68 5.05
C ILE A 286 -23.07 1.42 5.95
N GLN A 287 -23.05 1.16 7.25
CA GLN A 287 -23.93 1.85 8.20
C GLN A 287 -23.64 3.34 8.29
N GLU A 288 -22.36 3.72 8.21
CA GLU A 288 -21.93 5.11 8.15
C GLU A 288 -22.44 5.81 6.89
N GLU A 289 -22.27 5.21 5.71
CA GLU A 289 -22.77 5.77 4.45
C GLU A 289 -24.30 5.96 4.49
N GLN A 290 -25.03 4.94 4.96
CA GLN A 290 -26.48 5.03 5.14
C GLN A 290 -26.90 6.09 6.16
N PHE A 291 -26.07 6.39 7.16
CA PHE A 291 -26.31 7.49 8.08
C PHE A 291 -26.17 8.83 7.37
N TRP A 292 -25.13 9.03 6.56
CA TRP A 292 -24.94 10.26 5.78
C TRP A 292 -26.09 10.51 4.81
N GLU A 293 -26.58 9.48 4.13
CA GLU A 293 -27.78 9.61 3.30
C GLU A 293 -29.01 10.09 4.09
N LYS A 294 -29.19 9.61 5.33
CA LYS A 294 -30.29 10.07 6.21
C LYS A 294 -30.11 11.54 6.60
N VAL A 295 -28.88 11.97 6.87
CA VAL A 295 -28.56 13.38 7.16
C VAL A 295 -28.91 14.26 5.96
N GLU A 296 -28.54 13.86 4.74
CA GLU A 296 -28.87 14.59 3.52
C GLU A 296 -30.38 14.67 3.26
N ARG A 297 -31.13 13.62 3.60
CA ARG A 297 -32.61 13.60 3.55
C ARG A 297 -33.28 14.36 4.70
N GLY A 298 -32.52 14.80 5.72
CA GLY A 298 -33.06 15.45 6.92
C GLY A 298 -33.77 14.49 7.88
N GLU A 299 -33.49 13.19 7.78
CA GLU A 299 -34.03 12.11 8.64
C GLU A 299 -33.19 11.90 9.91
N ALA A 300 -31.95 12.41 9.93
CA ALA A 300 -31.02 12.37 11.05
C ALA A 300 -30.30 13.72 11.21
N ALA A 301 -29.84 14.03 12.44
CA ALA A 301 -29.02 15.20 12.69
C ALA A 301 -27.53 14.82 12.61
N TYR A 302 -26.70 15.72 12.07
CA TYR A 302 -25.23 15.58 12.04
C TYR A 302 -24.66 15.25 13.43
N GLU A 303 -25.19 15.87 14.48
CA GLU A 303 -24.73 15.68 15.88
C GLU A 303 -24.93 14.25 16.41
N ASP A 304 -25.79 13.45 15.76
CA ASP A 304 -26.02 12.06 16.15
C ASP A 304 -24.93 11.12 15.61
N TYR A 305 -24.02 11.60 14.76
CA TYR A 305 -22.98 10.82 14.12
C TYR A 305 -22.14 10.02 15.12
N TYR A 306 -21.65 10.67 16.18
CA TYR A 306 -20.82 10.04 17.22
C TYR A 306 -21.58 9.08 18.16
N LYS A 307 -22.89 8.94 17.96
CA LYS A 307 -23.78 8.09 18.76
C LYS A 307 -24.33 6.91 17.98
N GLN A 308 -23.84 6.68 16.76
CA GLN A 308 -24.27 5.55 15.92
C GLN A 308 -23.50 4.27 16.24
N ASP A 309 -24.12 3.12 16.01
CA ASP A 309 -23.55 1.80 16.36
C ASP A 309 -22.31 1.41 15.54
N PHE A 310 -22.08 1.99 14.36
CA PHE A 310 -20.85 1.73 13.61
C PHE A 310 -19.59 2.13 14.38
N TRP A 311 -19.67 3.09 15.31
CA TRP A 311 -18.59 3.46 16.22
C TRP A 311 -18.17 2.37 17.21
N LEU A 312 -18.99 1.33 17.40
CA LEU A 312 -18.64 0.21 18.29
C LEU A 312 -17.50 -0.64 17.70
N SER A 313 -17.39 -0.68 16.37
CA SER A 313 -16.33 -1.43 15.66
C SER A 313 -15.00 -0.67 15.54
N PHE A 314 -14.97 0.61 15.91
CA PHE A 314 -13.73 1.39 15.90
C PHE A 314 -12.97 1.14 17.19
N GLN A 315 -11.66 0.91 17.08
CA GLN A 315 -10.76 0.83 18.23
C GLN A 315 -10.67 2.17 18.97
N GLY A 316 -10.39 2.11 20.27
CA GLY A 316 -10.30 3.29 21.12
C GLY A 316 -11.62 3.76 21.74
N ASP A 317 -11.47 4.76 22.59
CA ASP A 317 -12.52 5.37 23.39
C ASP A 317 -13.39 6.27 22.50
N ASN A 318 -14.71 6.14 22.64
CA ASN A 318 -15.65 7.01 21.94
C ASN A 318 -17.00 7.12 22.66
N ALA A 319 -17.75 8.18 22.34
CA ALA A 319 -19.03 8.51 22.95
C ALA A 319 -20.04 7.36 22.87
N ARG A 320 -20.08 6.63 21.74
CA ARG A 320 -21.00 5.50 21.58
C ARG A 320 -20.67 4.35 22.55
N LYS A 321 -19.40 4.03 22.75
CA LYS A 321 -18.95 3.01 23.72
C LYS A 321 -19.30 3.41 25.15
N HIS A 322 -19.10 4.68 25.52
CA HIS A 322 -19.56 5.19 26.82
C HIS A 322 -21.07 5.05 27.02
N ILE A 323 -21.87 5.41 26.02
CA ILE A 323 -23.32 5.25 26.07
C ILE A 323 -23.71 3.78 26.18
N LEU A 324 -23.04 2.87 25.47
CA LEU A 324 -23.30 1.41 25.55
C LEU A 324 -23.06 0.87 26.96
N LEU A 325 -21.93 1.23 27.55
CA LEU A 325 -21.48 0.66 28.82
C LEU A 325 -22.16 1.31 30.01
N PHE A 326 -22.26 2.64 30.00
CA PHE A 326 -22.63 3.42 31.18
C PHE A 326 -23.95 4.18 31.04
N GLY A 327 -24.54 4.20 29.84
CA GLY A 327 -25.76 4.98 29.55
C GLY A 327 -25.53 6.48 29.48
N ASP A 328 -24.28 6.96 29.57
CA ASP A 328 -23.90 8.36 29.63
C ASP A 328 -22.53 8.55 28.96
N GLU A 329 -22.46 9.43 27.95
CA GLU A 329 -21.22 9.71 27.19
C GLU A 329 -20.11 10.35 28.05
N SER A 330 -20.46 10.98 29.16
CA SER A 330 -19.50 11.63 30.07
C SER A 330 -18.93 10.69 31.12
N LYS A 331 -19.44 9.45 31.19
CA LYS A 331 -19.07 8.47 32.20
C LYS A 331 -18.18 7.41 31.60
N SER A 332 -17.02 7.19 32.21
CA SER A 332 -16.04 6.20 31.76
C SER A 332 -15.83 5.06 32.75
N ARG A 333 -16.42 5.12 33.95
CA ARG A 333 -16.16 4.19 35.07
C ARG A 333 -17.33 4.05 36.03
N PHE A 334 -17.32 2.95 36.78
CA PHE A 334 -18.20 2.73 37.92
C PHE A 334 -17.64 3.40 39.19
N ALA A 335 -18.53 3.93 40.03
CA ALA A 335 -18.15 4.63 41.26
C ALA A 335 -17.89 3.66 42.43
N SER A 336 -18.34 2.41 42.33
CA SER A 336 -18.21 1.42 43.41
C SER A 336 -18.22 -0.02 42.89
N GLN A 337 -17.73 -0.94 43.72
CA GLN A 337 -17.76 -2.38 43.43
C GLN A 337 -19.19 -2.91 43.22
N GLU A 338 -20.15 -2.40 43.98
CA GLU A 338 -21.55 -2.83 43.90
C GLU A 338 -22.15 -2.46 42.54
N GLU A 339 -21.91 -1.23 42.10
CA GLU A 339 -22.34 -0.74 40.79
C GLU A 339 -21.69 -1.53 39.65
N ALA A 340 -20.36 -1.74 39.73
CA ALA A 340 -19.65 -2.53 38.74
C ALA A 340 -20.18 -3.97 38.69
N ALA A 341 -20.32 -4.63 39.83
CA ALA A 341 -20.81 -6.01 39.91
C ALA A 341 -22.24 -6.17 39.34
N ALA A 342 -23.10 -5.16 39.51
CA ALA A 342 -24.45 -5.16 38.94
C ALA A 342 -24.45 -5.07 37.40
N ALA A 343 -23.39 -4.52 36.81
CA ALA A 343 -23.23 -4.40 35.37
C ALA A 343 -22.46 -5.58 34.74
N MET A 344 -21.97 -6.54 35.52
CA MET A 344 -21.21 -7.69 35.01
C MET A 344 -22.10 -8.90 34.71
N THR A 345 -21.65 -9.73 33.78
CA THR A 345 -22.21 -11.06 33.53
C THR A 345 -21.09 -12.07 33.28
N ALA A 346 -21.38 -13.35 33.55
CA ALA A 346 -20.49 -14.44 33.21
C ALA A 346 -20.78 -14.93 31.79
N VAL A 347 -19.74 -15.07 30.98
CA VAL A 347 -19.79 -15.56 29.60
C VAL A 347 -18.97 -16.83 29.50
N THR A 348 -19.53 -17.86 28.85
CA THR A 348 -18.80 -19.09 28.54
C THR A 348 -18.48 -19.11 27.05
N VAL A 349 -17.21 -19.25 26.73
CA VAL A 349 -16.68 -19.11 25.37
C VAL A 349 -16.01 -20.41 24.90
N PRO A 350 -16.13 -20.78 23.61
CA PRO A 350 -15.43 -21.92 23.05
C PRO A 350 -13.94 -21.62 22.88
N VAL A 351 -13.08 -22.60 23.16
CA VAL A 351 -11.62 -22.45 22.98
C VAL A 351 -10.97 -23.74 22.49
N TRP A 352 -9.80 -23.61 21.86
CA TRP A 352 -8.88 -24.73 21.70
C TRP A 352 -7.94 -24.80 22.90
N GLN A 353 -7.71 -25.99 23.46
CA GLN A 353 -6.69 -26.23 24.48
C GLN A 353 -5.69 -27.27 24.01
N LEU A 354 -4.51 -27.29 24.62
CA LEU A 354 -3.53 -28.34 24.37
C LEU A 354 -3.66 -29.45 25.41
N SER A 355 -3.92 -30.67 24.95
CA SER A 355 -3.90 -31.89 25.76
C SER A 355 -2.98 -32.90 25.09
N GLY A 356 -1.88 -33.29 25.76
CA GLY A 356 -0.89 -34.18 25.18
C GLY A 356 -0.20 -33.65 23.91
N GLY A 357 -0.19 -32.34 23.70
CA GLY A 357 0.34 -31.69 22.49
C GLY A 357 -0.67 -31.57 21.34
N GLU A 358 -1.86 -32.15 21.47
CA GLU A 358 -2.94 -32.02 20.49
C GLU A 358 -3.91 -30.91 20.88
N LYS A 359 -4.46 -30.22 19.88
CA LYS A 359 -5.51 -29.21 20.06
C LYS A 359 -6.86 -29.90 20.26
N VAL A 360 -7.48 -29.69 21.41
CA VAL A 360 -8.79 -30.25 21.79
C VAL A 360 -9.78 -29.12 22.06
N SER A 361 -11.04 -29.35 21.70
CA SER A 361 -12.13 -28.41 21.99
C SER A 361 -12.41 -28.37 23.50
N SER A 362 -12.60 -27.17 24.04
CA SER A 362 -12.93 -26.92 25.44
C SER A 362 -13.75 -25.63 25.55
N THR A 363 -14.05 -25.22 26.77
CA THR A 363 -14.71 -23.95 27.08
C THR A 363 -14.04 -23.28 28.27
N LEU A 364 -14.00 -21.95 28.28
CA LEU A 364 -13.62 -21.15 29.44
C LEU A 364 -14.75 -20.20 29.82
N THR A 365 -14.76 -19.76 31.08
CA THR A 365 -15.74 -18.79 31.58
C THR A 365 -15.02 -17.59 32.15
N LEU A 366 -15.44 -16.41 31.74
CA LEU A 366 -14.94 -15.12 32.23
C LEU A 366 -16.11 -14.20 32.58
N SER A 367 -15.87 -13.24 33.47
CA SER A 367 -16.83 -12.18 33.74
C SER A 367 -16.48 -10.95 32.91
N VAL A 368 -17.46 -10.34 32.27
CA VAL A 368 -17.31 -9.12 31.45
C VAL A 368 -18.48 -8.18 31.69
N HIS A 369 -18.40 -6.95 31.17
CA HIS A 369 -19.54 -6.05 31.15
C HIS A 369 -20.72 -6.70 30.39
N ALA A 370 -21.93 -6.62 30.94
CA ALA A 370 -23.10 -7.31 30.38
C ALA A 370 -23.43 -6.89 28.94
N ALA A 371 -23.19 -5.62 28.60
CA ALA A 371 -23.37 -5.11 27.24
C ALA A 371 -22.39 -5.71 26.20
N LEU A 372 -21.26 -6.27 26.63
CA LEU A 372 -20.24 -6.89 25.76
C LEU A 372 -20.39 -8.41 25.68
N ALA A 373 -21.40 -8.98 26.33
CA ALA A 373 -21.49 -10.42 26.52
C ALA A 373 -21.68 -11.22 25.21
N GLU A 374 -22.47 -10.69 24.26
CA GLU A 374 -22.64 -11.34 22.96
C GLU A 374 -21.42 -11.11 22.06
N ASP A 375 -20.87 -9.88 22.05
CA ASP A 375 -19.65 -9.54 21.30
C ASP A 375 -18.47 -10.45 21.69
N VAL A 376 -18.24 -10.65 22.98
CA VAL A 376 -17.22 -11.58 23.49
C VAL A 376 -17.49 -13.03 23.08
N LYS A 377 -18.75 -13.48 23.00
CA LYS A 377 -19.04 -14.84 22.50
C LYS A 377 -18.74 -14.96 21.01
N GLU A 378 -19.06 -13.93 20.23
CA GLU A 378 -18.80 -13.89 18.79
C GLU A 378 -17.30 -13.93 18.53
N ILE A 379 -16.52 -13.02 19.14
CA ILE A 379 -15.05 -12.98 19.04
C ILE A 379 -14.42 -14.36 19.31
N PHE A 380 -14.75 -14.99 20.45
CA PHE A 380 -14.17 -16.29 20.78
C PHE A 380 -14.69 -17.42 19.89
N THR A 381 -15.91 -17.33 19.38
CA THR A 381 -16.45 -18.29 18.41
C THR A 381 -15.72 -18.18 17.07
N GLU A 382 -15.40 -16.98 16.63
CA GLU A 382 -14.60 -16.74 15.42
C GLU A 382 -13.16 -17.24 15.59
N ILE A 383 -12.51 -16.91 16.71
CA ILE A 383 -11.17 -17.44 17.04
C ILE A 383 -11.18 -18.98 17.07
N TYR A 384 -12.25 -19.59 17.61
CA TYR A 384 -12.39 -21.04 17.65
C TYR A 384 -12.56 -21.66 16.26
N ASN A 385 -13.26 -20.98 15.34
CA ASN A 385 -13.51 -21.47 13.99
C ASN A 385 -12.38 -21.14 13.00
N ASP A 386 -11.49 -20.20 13.36
CA ASP A 386 -10.36 -19.79 12.53
C ASP A 386 -9.37 -20.97 12.26
N PRO A 387 -8.81 -21.08 11.05
CA PRO A 387 -7.82 -22.10 10.70
C PRO A 387 -6.59 -22.15 11.64
N GLU A 388 -6.19 -21.03 12.25
CA GLU A 388 -5.10 -20.97 13.22
C GLU A 388 -5.36 -21.88 14.42
N ARG A 389 -6.63 -22.02 14.84
CA ARG A 389 -7.05 -22.77 16.05
C ARG A 389 -6.17 -22.41 17.24
N PHE A 390 -6.05 -21.12 17.55
CA PHE A 390 -5.14 -20.64 18.58
C PHE A 390 -5.47 -21.24 19.95
N PRO A 391 -4.51 -21.92 20.63
CA PRO A 391 -4.77 -22.48 21.96
C PRO A 391 -4.91 -21.43 23.06
N ILE A 392 -6.05 -21.44 23.76
CA ILE A 392 -6.37 -20.59 24.91
C ILE A 392 -6.68 -21.49 26.11
N HIS A 393 -5.86 -21.39 27.14
CA HIS A 393 -6.01 -22.19 28.37
C HIS A 393 -6.34 -21.34 29.60
N ASP A 394 -6.13 -20.04 29.52
CA ASP A 394 -6.39 -19.09 30.59
C ASP A 394 -6.98 -17.80 30.02
N VAL A 395 -8.01 -17.28 30.69
CA VAL A 395 -8.67 -16.01 30.36
C VAL A 395 -8.93 -15.22 31.64
N GLY A 396 -8.53 -13.95 31.65
CA GLY A 396 -8.86 -12.96 32.67
C GLY A 396 -9.92 -11.99 32.15
N GLY A 397 -10.88 -11.59 32.98
CA GLY A 397 -11.90 -10.61 32.62
C GLY A 397 -12.04 -9.54 33.71
N TYR A 398 -13.28 -9.21 34.07
CA TYR A 398 -13.61 -8.31 35.18
C TYR A 398 -12.91 -8.71 36.47
N ALA A 399 -12.21 -7.75 37.06
CA ALA A 399 -11.60 -7.84 38.38
C ALA A 399 -11.61 -6.46 39.04
N TRP A 400 -12.40 -6.29 40.10
CA TRP A 400 -12.43 -5.03 40.86
C TRP A 400 -11.12 -4.84 41.64
N ARG A 401 -10.35 -3.79 41.29
CA ARG A 401 -9.07 -3.45 41.93
C ARG A 401 -9.16 -2.23 42.86
N GLY A 402 -10.37 -1.79 43.20
CA GLY A 402 -10.65 -0.67 44.10
C GLY A 402 -11.19 0.57 43.39
N ASP A 403 -11.81 1.46 44.17
CA ASP A 403 -12.60 2.60 43.68
C ASP A 403 -11.76 3.67 42.94
N SER A 404 -10.45 3.72 43.20
CA SER A 404 -9.52 4.61 42.50
C SER A 404 -8.75 3.94 41.36
N ALA A 405 -8.98 2.65 41.10
CA ALA A 405 -8.28 1.95 40.04
C ALA A 405 -8.79 2.43 38.68
N THR A 406 -7.85 2.61 37.75
CA THR A 406 -8.12 3.18 36.44
C THR A 406 -8.15 2.16 35.32
N GLY A 407 -7.80 0.90 35.60
CA GLY A 407 -7.71 -0.16 34.61
C GLY A 407 -9.07 -0.70 34.18
N GLU A 408 -9.16 -1.11 32.93
CA GLU A 408 -10.40 -1.57 32.30
C GLU A 408 -10.98 -2.88 32.86
N HIS A 409 -10.16 -3.68 33.54
CA HIS A 409 -10.68 -4.83 34.31
C HIS A 409 -11.69 -4.41 35.38
N ASN A 410 -11.62 -3.19 35.92
CA ASN A 410 -12.64 -2.68 36.85
C ASN A 410 -13.99 -2.44 36.17
N CYS A 411 -14.02 -2.26 34.86
CA CYS A 411 -15.23 -2.01 34.08
C CYS A 411 -15.71 -3.26 33.33
N GLY A 412 -14.96 -4.37 33.37
CA GLY A 412 -15.26 -5.56 32.60
C GLY A 412 -15.10 -5.36 31.09
N THR A 413 -14.28 -4.39 30.69
CA THR A 413 -13.99 -4.01 29.31
C THR A 413 -12.60 -4.45 28.85
N ALA A 414 -11.93 -5.28 29.64
CA ALA A 414 -10.63 -5.86 29.35
C ALA A 414 -10.64 -7.37 29.47
N ILE A 415 -9.88 -8.03 28.59
CA ILE A 415 -9.68 -9.48 28.58
C ILE A 415 -8.19 -9.77 28.48
N ASP A 416 -7.66 -10.56 29.42
CA ASP A 416 -6.29 -11.09 29.34
C ASP A 416 -6.33 -12.53 28.81
N ILE A 417 -5.46 -12.89 27.86
CA ILE A 417 -5.40 -14.23 27.27
C ILE A 417 -4.03 -14.86 27.50
N ASN A 418 -4.00 -16.06 28.09
CA ASN A 418 -2.78 -16.81 28.38
C ASN A 418 -1.69 -15.93 29.05
N ALA A 419 -2.05 -15.21 30.11
CA ALA A 419 -1.23 -14.16 30.73
C ALA A 419 0.22 -14.56 31.03
N ASN A 420 0.46 -15.84 31.32
CA ASN A 420 1.81 -16.34 31.58
C ASN A 420 2.70 -16.40 30.32
N GLU A 421 2.13 -16.70 29.15
CA GLU A 421 2.83 -16.81 27.86
C GLU A 421 2.74 -15.54 26.99
N ASN A 422 2.09 -14.49 27.52
CA ASN A 422 1.97 -13.18 26.91
C ASN A 422 2.22 -12.11 27.97
N TYR A 423 3.48 -11.91 28.34
CA TYR A 423 3.80 -11.03 29.44
C TYR A 423 3.31 -9.58 29.24
N GLN A 424 3.30 -8.84 30.34
CA GLN A 424 3.28 -7.39 30.34
C GLN A 424 4.70 -6.92 30.66
N ILE A 425 5.23 -6.02 29.85
CA ILE A 425 6.60 -5.53 29.94
C ILE A 425 6.63 -4.02 29.80
N ARG A 426 7.52 -3.38 30.58
CA ARG A 426 7.79 -1.95 30.47
C ARG A 426 9.29 -1.70 30.51
N ASP A 427 9.83 -1.06 29.49
CA ASP A 427 11.25 -0.69 29.38
C ASP A 427 12.17 -1.90 29.68
N GLY A 428 11.87 -3.06 29.07
CA GLY A 428 12.58 -4.32 29.28
C GLY A 428 12.32 -5.03 30.61
N GLN A 429 11.51 -4.46 31.51
CA GLN A 429 11.15 -5.08 32.79
C GLN A 429 9.78 -5.76 32.73
N VAL A 430 9.78 -7.09 32.88
CA VAL A 430 8.55 -7.88 32.99
C VAL A 430 7.80 -7.51 34.28
N LEU A 431 6.55 -7.10 34.13
CA LEU A 431 5.63 -6.71 35.20
C LEU A 431 4.68 -7.85 35.59
N ALA A 432 4.21 -8.63 34.61
CA ALA A 432 3.36 -9.79 34.78
C ALA A 432 3.61 -10.83 33.67
N GLY A 433 3.33 -12.10 33.94
CA GLY A 433 3.64 -13.21 33.03
C GLY A 433 5.11 -13.63 33.08
N SER A 434 5.50 -14.55 32.19
CA SER A 434 6.83 -15.16 32.21
C SER A 434 7.57 -15.08 30.88
N CYS A 435 6.85 -15.07 29.75
CA CYS A 435 7.45 -15.02 28.43
C CYS A 435 6.50 -14.42 27.39
N TRP A 436 7.06 -14.11 26.21
CA TRP A 436 6.35 -13.87 24.97
C TRP A 436 7.20 -14.44 23.84
N GLU A 437 6.82 -15.61 23.32
CA GLU A 437 7.62 -16.37 22.35
C GLU A 437 6.80 -16.75 21.09
N PRO A 438 6.24 -15.78 20.34
CA PRO A 438 5.46 -16.09 19.14
C PRO A 438 6.20 -16.99 18.14
N GLY A 439 5.47 -17.94 17.55
CA GLY A 439 6.02 -18.91 16.59
C GLY A 439 6.77 -20.10 17.22
N THR A 440 7.23 -19.99 18.47
CA THR A 440 7.84 -21.10 19.21
C THR A 440 6.89 -21.67 20.26
N ASN A 441 6.29 -20.79 21.08
CA ASN A 441 5.29 -21.17 22.04
C ASN A 441 3.89 -21.07 21.39
N PRO A 442 3.15 -22.18 21.25
CA PRO A 442 1.84 -22.17 20.60
C PRO A 442 0.78 -21.37 21.38
N ARG A 443 1.06 -20.88 22.59
CA ARG A 443 0.16 -20.04 23.40
C ARG A 443 0.54 -18.55 23.40
N SER A 444 1.66 -18.19 22.77
CA SER A 444 2.09 -16.80 22.64
C SER A 444 1.45 -16.16 21.41
N ILE A 445 0.77 -15.03 21.63
CA ILE A 445 0.03 -14.27 20.64
C ILE A 445 1.03 -13.47 19.81
N SER A 446 1.08 -13.73 18.50
CA SER A 446 1.84 -12.89 17.58
C SER A 446 1.02 -11.68 17.12
N PRO A 447 1.65 -10.57 16.68
CA PRO A 447 0.93 -9.46 16.04
C PRO A 447 0.11 -9.87 14.80
N HIS A 448 0.45 -11.00 14.18
CA HIS A 448 -0.25 -11.55 13.01
C HIS A 448 -1.24 -12.68 13.36
N SER A 449 -1.51 -12.90 14.65
CA SER A 449 -2.44 -13.95 15.09
C SER A 449 -3.88 -13.57 14.78
N SER A 450 -4.70 -14.57 14.45
CA SER A 450 -6.14 -14.48 14.32
C SER A 450 -6.78 -13.86 15.57
N VAL A 451 -6.19 -14.07 16.76
CA VAL A 451 -6.68 -13.45 18.00
C VAL A 451 -6.62 -11.92 17.88
N VAL A 452 -5.46 -11.36 17.50
CA VAL A 452 -5.27 -9.92 17.36
C VAL A 452 -6.20 -9.36 16.28
N ARG A 453 -6.23 -10.01 15.11
CA ARG A 453 -7.07 -9.60 13.99
C ARG A 453 -8.56 -9.58 14.34
N ILE A 454 -9.08 -10.65 14.94
CA ILE A 454 -10.52 -10.79 15.24
C ILE A 454 -10.94 -9.81 16.34
N PHE A 455 -10.13 -9.61 17.39
CA PHE A 455 -10.43 -8.57 18.39
C PHE A 455 -10.47 -7.18 17.73
N ALA A 456 -9.54 -6.87 16.83
CA ALA A 456 -9.53 -5.59 16.11
C ALA A 456 -10.76 -5.41 15.20
N GLU A 457 -11.21 -6.46 14.52
CA GLU A 457 -12.45 -6.46 13.69
C GLU A 457 -13.70 -6.13 14.53
N HIS A 458 -13.68 -6.43 15.83
CA HIS A 458 -14.73 -6.09 16.79
C HIS A 458 -14.48 -4.77 17.55
N GLY A 459 -13.48 -3.98 17.16
CA GLY A 459 -13.19 -2.68 17.77
C GLY A 459 -12.45 -2.74 19.11
N TRP A 460 -11.81 -3.87 19.43
CA TRP A 460 -10.93 -4.01 20.60
C TRP A 460 -9.47 -3.77 20.22
N SER A 461 -8.75 -3.02 21.06
CA SER A 461 -7.32 -2.76 20.93
C SER A 461 -6.50 -3.86 21.61
N TRP A 462 -5.36 -4.25 21.00
CA TRP A 462 -4.44 -5.19 21.61
C TRP A 462 -3.31 -4.44 22.32
N GLY A 463 -3.02 -4.80 23.57
CA GLY A 463 -2.02 -4.11 24.38
C GLY A 463 -0.58 -4.27 23.89
N GLY A 464 -0.32 -5.14 22.90
CA GLY A 464 0.98 -5.29 22.26
C GLY A 464 1.39 -4.07 21.42
N ASP A 465 0.44 -3.34 20.85
CA ASP A 465 0.67 -2.16 20.00
C ASP A 465 -0.12 -0.90 20.40
N ALA A 466 -1.25 -1.05 21.11
CA ALA A 466 -2.12 0.08 21.45
C ALA A 466 -1.45 1.17 22.31
N TRP A 467 -0.44 0.83 23.09
CA TRP A 467 0.27 1.77 24.00
C TRP A 467 1.77 1.86 23.71
N ALA A 468 2.20 1.25 22.61
CA ALA A 468 3.60 1.06 22.31
C ALA A 468 4.07 2.13 21.31
N TYR A 469 5.07 2.93 21.68
CA TYR A 469 5.72 3.85 20.74
C TYR A 469 6.83 3.17 19.92
N SER A 470 7.24 1.96 20.31
CA SER A 470 8.29 1.14 19.70
C SER A 470 7.76 -0.29 19.60
N SER A 471 8.32 -1.11 18.72
CA SER A 471 8.08 -2.57 18.68
C SER A 471 9.19 -3.37 19.37
N ASP A 472 10.17 -2.69 19.95
CA ASP A 472 11.26 -3.28 20.73
C ASP A 472 10.86 -3.39 22.21
N ASP A 473 10.66 -4.60 22.72
CA ASP A 473 10.30 -4.90 24.12
C ASP A 473 11.23 -4.28 25.18
N SER A 474 12.45 -3.84 24.80
CA SER A 474 13.35 -3.13 25.70
C SER A 474 12.97 -1.66 25.93
N GLU A 475 11.98 -1.15 25.18
CA GLU A 475 11.55 0.25 25.19
C GLU A 475 10.02 0.37 25.20
N GLY A 476 9.47 1.25 26.04
CA GLY A 476 8.03 1.52 26.05
C GLY A 476 7.23 0.51 26.86
N TYR A 477 5.91 0.48 26.62
CA TYR A 477 4.97 -0.32 27.40
C TYR A 477 4.17 -1.24 26.49
N HIS A 478 4.28 -2.55 26.75
CA HIS A 478 3.60 -3.59 26.00
C HIS A 478 2.88 -4.53 26.95
N ASP A 479 1.64 -4.84 26.61
CA ASP A 479 0.80 -5.75 27.38
C ASP A 479 0.22 -6.81 26.44
N TYR A 480 1.04 -7.81 26.09
CA TYR A 480 0.71 -8.76 25.03
C TYR A 480 -0.45 -9.70 25.37
N MET A 481 -0.79 -9.85 26.65
CA MET A 481 -1.97 -10.60 27.07
C MET A 481 -3.28 -9.84 26.88
N HIS A 482 -3.21 -8.52 26.82
CA HIS A 482 -4.34 -7.66 27.11
C HIS A 482 -5.09 -7.24 25.85
N PHE A 483 -6.41 -7.36 25.91
CA PHE A 483 -7.34 -6.82 24.91
C PHE A 483 -8.28 -5.85 25.61
N SER A 484 -8.35 -4.63 25.09
CA SER A 484 -9.05 -3.51 25.68
C SER A 484 -10.15 -3.03 24.74
N TYR A 485 -11.38 -2.95 25.23
CA TYR A 485 -12.49 -2.45 24.44
C TYR A 485 -12.47 -0.92 24.32
N MET A 486 -11.97 -0.22 25.34
CA MET A 486 -11.88 1.24 25.32
C MET A 486 -10.57 1.77 24.71
N GLY A 487 -9.62 0.91 24.39
CA GLY A 487 -8.31 1.26 23.83
C GLY A 487 -7.44 2.17 24.70
N GLU A 488 -6.59 2.97 24.04
CA GLU A 488 -5.72 4.00 24.66
C GLU A 488 -6.47 5.22 25.18
#